data_AF-A0AAC9IQR2-F1
#
_entry.id   AF-A0AAC9IQR2-F1
#
_cell.length_a   1.000
_cell.length_b   1.000
_cell.length_c   1.000
_cell.angle_alpha   90.00
_cell.angle_beta   90.00
_cell.angle_gamma   90.00
#
_symmetry.space_group_name_H-M   'P 1'
#
loop_
_entity.id
_entity.type
_entity.pdbx_description
1 polymer ?
#
loop_
_entity_poly.entity_id
_entity_poly.type
_entity_poly.pdbx_seq_one_letter_code
_entity_poly.pdbx_strand_id
1 'polypeptide(L)'
;MVIVGSTLFVGDDYAGKYNAISTYTKEFTGSQIKVGATKSKTYKMVKTKFVYKSDILTAGWVGSAPGTKQSTTETYLVNKNAYQYPQIHNSHSGKSLPAPTKANMKWYKPEDRVKRDKDIRNKYIRWYIGKYGDPKWDWSGLDIHHVIPLEYGGDNKMGNLYALTRTLHQQEVSPWWRGYR
;
A
#
# COMPACT_ATOMS: atom_id res chain seq x y z
N MET A 1 -18.87 16.06 -26.67
CA MET A 1 -19.18 15.46 -25.36
C MET A 1 -17.97 14.70 -24.84
N VAL A 2 -17.85 14.51 -23.53
CA VAL A 2 -16.85 13.63 -22.94
C VAL A 2 -17.54 12.68 -21.97
N ILE A 3 -17.28 11.38 -22.10
CA ILE A 3 -17.75 10.35 -21.18
C ILE A 3 -16.51 9.82 -20.45
N VAL A 4 -16.55 9.85 -19.13
CA VAL A 4 -15.54 9.22 -18.27
C VAL A 4 -16.17 8.03 -17.56
N GLY A 5 -15.45 6.92 -17.54
CA GLY A 5 -15.74 5.73 -16.76
C GLY A 5 -14.57 5.48 -15.81
N SER A 6 -14.86 5.09 -14.58
CA SER A 6 -13.85 4.62 -13.64
C SER A 6 -14.38 3.41 -12.89
N THR A 7 -13.56 2.37 -12.79
CA THR A 7 -13.85 1.16 -12.03
C THR A 7 -12.74 0.92 -11.02
N LEU A 8 -13.12 0.79 -9.75
CA LEU A 8 -12.25 0.38 -8.66
C LEU A 8 -12.30 -1.13 -8.50
N PHE A 9 -11.13 -1.75 -8.52
CA PHE A 9 -10.94 -3.18 -8.36
C PHE A 9 -10.25 -3.48 -7.04
N VAL A 10 -10.64 -4.57 -6.37
CA VAL A 10 -10.02 -5.02 -5.12
C VAL A 10 -9.71 -6.50 -5.11
N GLY A 11 -8.60 -6.86 -4.48
CA GLY A 11 -8.12 -8.23 -4.32
C GLY A 11 -7.55 -8.49 -2.93
N ASP A 12 -7.48 -9.76 -2.56
CA ASP A 12 -6.88 -10.21 -1.28
C ASP A 12 -5.38 -10.52 -1.40
N ASP A 13 -4.89 -10.81 -2.60
CA ASP A 13 -3.49 -11.11 -2.89
C ASP A 13 -2.98 -10.20 -4.01
N TYR A 14 -1.71 -9.78 -3.94
CA TYR A 14 -1.11 -8.85 -4.90
C TYR A 14 -1.19 -9.34 -6.36
N ALA A 15 -0.95 -10.63 -6.57
CA ALA A 15 -1.04 -11.30 -7.87
C ALA A 15 -2.33 -12.14 -8.01
N GLY A 16 -3.33 -11.85 -7.16
CA GLY A 16 -4.57 -12.61 -7.08
C GLY A 16 -5.64 -12.15 -8.06
N LYS A 17 -6.85 -12.68 -7.86
CA LYS A 17 -8.05 -12.23 -8.58
C LYS A 17 -8.56 -10.92 -7.98
N TYR A 18 -8.99 -10.01 -8.86
CA TYR A 18 -9.59 -8.74 -8.47
C TYR A 18 -11.05 -8.67 -8.91
N ASN A 19 -11.88 -8.10 -8.04
CA ASN A 19 -13.29 -7.88 -8.31
C ASN A 19 -13.58 -6.39 -8.41
N ALA A 20 -14.38 -6.00 -9.40
CA ALA A 20 -14.92 -4.65 -9.46
C ALA A 20 -15.91 -4.43 -8.31
N ILE A 21 -15.69 -3.37 -7.53
CA ILE A 21 -16.52 -3.06 -6.35
C ILE A 21 -17.21 -1.70 -6.45
N SER A 22 -16.76 -0.85 -7.37
CA SER A 22 -17.40 0.43 -7.65
C SER A 22 -17.11 0.80 -9.09
N THR A 23 -18.17 0.96 -9.87
CA THR A 23 -18.11 1.57 -11.20
C THR A 23 -18.81 2.93 -11.15
N TYR A 24 -18.26 3.89 -11.88
CA TYR A 24 -18.80 5.22 -12.04
C TYR A 24 -18.66 5.66 -13.49
N THR A 25 -19.74 6.15 -14.07
CA THR A 25 -19.72 6.76 -15.40
C THR A 25 -20.29 8.16 -15.31
N LYS A 26 -19.67 9.11 -16.01
CA LYS A 26 -20.14 10.49 -16.08
C LYS A 26 -19.95 11.06 -17.47
N GLU A 27 -21.03 11.59 -18.00
CA GLU A 27 -21.01 12.45 -19.17
C GLU A 27 -20.83 13.91 -18.75
N PHE A 28 -19.88 14.58 -19.40
CA PHE A 28 -19.68 16.02 -19.42
C PHE A 28 -20.20 16.59 -20.74
N THR A 29 -21.18 17.48 -20.63
CA THR A 29 -21.71 18.25 -21.76
C THR A 29 -20.83 19.50 -22.02
N GLY A 30 -21.02 20.17 -23.16
CA GLY A 30 -20.13 21.25 -23.63
C GLY A 30 -19.80 22.32 -22.57
N SER A 31 -20.79 22.81 -21.85
CA SER A 31 -20.60 23.81 -20.78
C SER A 31 -19.87 23.29 -19.53
N GLN A 32 -19.78 21.97 -19.37
CA GLN A 32 -19.13 21.31 -18.24
C GLN A 32 -17.66 20.95 -18.53
N ILE A 33 -17.24 20.99 -19.80
CA ILE A 33 -15.87 20.68 -20.21
C ILE A 33 -15.02 21.94 -20.06
N LYS A 34 -14.24 22.02 -18.98
CA LYS A 34 -13.28 23.09 -18.72
C LYS A 34 -12.05 22.56 -17.99
N VAL A 35 -10.92 23.23 -18.16
CA VAL A 35 -9.68 22.89 -17.44
C VAL A 35 -9.96 22.91 -15.93
N GLY A 36 -9.53 21.85 -15.23
CA GLY A 36 -9.76 21.69 -13.79
C GLY A 36 -11.15 21.17 -13.40
N ALA A 37 -12.05 20.88 -14.35
CA ALA A 37 -13.31 20.22 -14.01
C ALA A 37 -13.06 18.79 -13.50
N THR A 38 -13.47 18.52 -12.26
CA THR A 38 -13.31 17.20 -11.64
C THR A 38 -14.65 16.60 -11.21
N LYS A 39 -14.78 15.29 -11.34
CA LYS A 39 -15.78 14.52 -10.60
C LYS A 39 -15.16 13.32 -9.91
N SER A 40 -15.67 13.03 -8.73
CA SER A 40 -15.21 11.96 -7.86
C SER A 40 -16.39 11.16 -7.32
N LYS A 41 -16.13 9.89 -7.03
CA LYS A 41 -17.01 9.01 -6.28
C LYS A 41 -16.16 8.37 -5.18
N THR A 42 -16.61 8.47 -3.95
CA THR A 42 -15.91 7.89 -2.80
C THR A 42 -16.38 6.47 -2.55
N TYR A 43 -15.44 5.59 -2.22
CA TYR A 43 -15.71 4.24 -1.73
C TYR A 43 -15.08 4.07 -0.35
N LYS A 44 -15.86 3.59 0.62
CA LYS A 44 -15.36 3.31 1.96
C LYS A 44 -14.81 1.89 2.01
N MET A 45 -13.52 1.75 2.29
CA MET A 45 -12.92 0.44 2.55
C MET A 45 -13.45 -0.11 3.88
N VAL A 46 -13.78 -1.40 3.89
CA VAL A 46 -14.24 -2.11 5.09
C VAL A 46 -13.22 -3.14 5.60
N LYS A 47 -12.24 -3.48 4.75
CA LYS A 47 -11.13 -4.40 5.03
C LYS A 47 -9.88 -3.90 4.29
N THR A 48 -8.71 -4.31 4.74
CA THR A 48 -7.48 -4.17 3.95
C THR A 48 -7.65 -4.92 2.64
N LYS A 49 -7.24 -4.30 1.52
CA LYS A 49 -7.25 -4.88 0.19
C LYS A 49 -6.09 -4.36 -0.63
N PHE A 50 -5.67 -5.14 -1.62
CA PHE A 50 -5.00 -4.55 -2.76
C PHE A 50 -6.03 -3.88 -3.65
N VAL A 51 -5.68 -2.74 -4.21
CA VAL A 51 -6.55 -1.96 -5.08
C VAL A 51 -5.81 -1.52 -6.33
N TYR A 52 -6.53 -1.44 -7.43
CA TYR A 52 -6.14 -0.67 -8.60
C TYR A 52 -7.39 -0.04 -9.22
N LYS A 53 -7.19 1.01 -10.01
CA LYS A 53 -8.28 1.72 -10.68
C LYS A 53 -8.06 1.65 -12.19
N SER A 54 -9.11 1.34 -12.94
CA SER A 54 -9.14 1.46 -14.40
C SER A 54 -10.04 2.62 -14.79
N ASP A 55 -9.52 3.54 -15.57
CA ASP A 55 -10.25 4.69 -16.10
C ASP A 55 -10.36 4.57 -17.62
N ILE A 56 -11.54 4.88 -18.16
CA ILE A 56 -11.81 4.96 -19.60
C ILE A 56 -12.37 6.35 -19.88
N LEU A 57 -11.83 7.02 -20.90
CA LEU A 57 -12.29 8.31 -21.36
C LEU A 57 -12.62 8.23 -22.84
N THR A 58 -13.83 8.61 -23.21
CA THR A 58 -14.28 8.70 -24.60
C THR A 58 -14.70 10.14 -24.89
N ALA A 59 -14.08 10.76 -25.89
CA ALA A 59 -14.38 12.13 -26.31
C ALA A 59 -14.87 12.12 -27.77
N GLY A 60 -15.94 12.87 -28.05
CA GLY A 60 -16.52 12.98 -29.39
C GLY A 60 -16.91 14.40 -29.73
N TRP A 61 -16.71 14.75 -31.01
CA TRP A 61 -17.07 16.03 -31.61
C TRP A 61 -18.02 15.78 -32.80
N VAL A 62 -18.90 16.74 -33.08
CA VAL A 62 -19.81 16.63 -34.23
C VAL A 62 -18.97 16.58 -35.52
N GLY A 63 -19.27 15.62 -36.39
CA GLY A 63 -18.56 15.44 -37.66
C GLY A 63 -17.30 14.56 -37.60
N SER A 64 -16.95 14.02 -36.44
CA SER A 64 -15.77 13.15 -36.26
C SER A 64 -16.10 11.89 -35.48
N ALA A 65 -15.38 10.79 -35.75
CA ALA A 65 -15.44 9.60 -34.92
C ALA A 65 -14.92 9.90 -33.49
N PRO A 66 -15.52 9.30 -32.44
CA PRO A 66 -15.05 9.49 -31.09
C PRO A 66 -13.69 8.81 -30.85
N GLY A 67 -12.87 9.42 -30.00
CA GLY A 67 -11.61 8.84 -29.53
C GLY A 67 -11.75 8.30 -28.11
N THR A 68 -11.19 7.12 -27.86
CA THR A 68 -11.18 6.50 -26.53
C THR A 68 -9.75 6.31 -26.03
N LYS A 69 -9.52 6.58 -24.74
CA LYS A 69 -8.29 6.25 -24.02
C LYS A 69 -8.62 5.49 -22.75
N GLN A 70 -7.77 4.52 -22.41
CA GLN A 70 -7.84 3.77 -21.17
C GLN A 70 -6.54 3.93 -20.39
N SER A 71 -6.64 3.98 -19.07
CA SER A 71 -5.51 4.00 -18.15
C SER A 71 -5.81 3.08 -16.97
N THR A 72 -4.77 2.48 -16.39
CA THR A 72 -4.89 1.67 -15.18
C THR A 72 -3.78 2.06 -14.23
N THR A 73 -4.11 2.25 -12.96
CA THR A 73 -3.10 2.54 -11.93
C THR A 73 -2.31 1.28 -11.61
N GLU A 74 -1.11 1.47 -11.05
CA GLU A 74 -0.44 0.36 -10.37
C GLU A 74 -1.31 -0.18 -9.22
N THR A 75 -1.08 -1.44 -8.89
CA THR A 75 -1.68 -2.09 -7.74
C THR A 75 -0.97 -1.68 -6.46
N TYR A 76 -1.71 -1.23 -5.45
CA TYR A 76 -1.18 -0.91 -4.13
C TYR A 76 -2.04 -1.45 -3.01
N LEU A 77 -1.43 -1.69 -1.86
CA LEU A 77 -2.10 -2.19 -0.65
C LEU A 77 -2.65 -1.01 0.16
N VAL A 78 -3.92 -1.08 0.53
CA VAL A 78 -4.54 -0.12 1.45
C VAL A 78 -5.11 -0.83 2.66
N ASN A 79 -5.09 -0.17 3.81
CA ASN A 79 -5.76 -0.66 5.01
C ASN A 79 -7.28 -0.35 4.99
N LYS A 80 -8.02 -0.73 6.03
CA LYS A 80 -9.47 -0.51 6.09
C LYS A 80 -9.88 0.97 6.11
N ASN A 81 -8.95 1.87 6.42
CA ASN A 81 -9.17 3.32 6.39
C ASN A 81 -8.79 3.92 5.03
N ALA A 82 -8.53 3.09 4.02
CA ALA A 82 -8.06 3.48 2.70
C ALA A 82 -6.70 4.19 2.69
N TYR A 83 -5.89 4.04 3.75
CA TYR A 83 -4.51 4.52 3.76
C TYR A 83 -3.61 3.51 3.04
N GLN A 84 -2.85 4.00 2.07
CA GLN A 84 -1.87 3.21 1.32
C GLN A 84 -0.73 2.77 2.25
N TYR A 85 -0.21 1.55 2.03
CA TYR A 85 0.96 1.04 2.75
C TYR A 85 2.17 1.95 2.49
N PRO A 86 2.89 2.41 3.53
CA PRO A 86 4.01 3.33 3.37
C PRO A 86 5.09 2.82 2.41
N GLN A 87 5.53 3.69 1.49
CA GLN A 87 6.60 3.41 0.54
C GLN A 87 7.90 4.04 1.05
N ILE A 88 8.64 3.32 1.88
CA ILE A 88 9.84 3.84 2.55
C ILE A 88 11.09 3.21 1.94
N HIS A 89 12.01 4.03 1.41
CA HIS A 89 13.28 3.56 0.86
C HIS A 89 14.44 3.78 1.84
N ASN A 90 15.27 2.76 2.03
CA ASN A 90 16.51 2.85 2.78
C ASN A 90 17.68 2.98 1.79
N SER A 91 18.21 4.20 1.69
CA SER A 91 19.28 4.55 0.74
C SER A 91 20.58 3.78 0.95
N HIS A 92 20.88 3.32 2.17
CA HIS A 92 22.10 2.57 2.42
C HIS A 92 22.00 1.12 1.92
N SER A 93 20.90 0.43 2.23
CA SER A 93 20.70 -0.96 1.75
C SER A 93 20.19 -1.04 0.31
N GLY A 94 19.70 0.07 -0.25
CA GLY A 94 18.99 0.12 -1.54
C GLY A 94 17.66 -0.64 -1.54
N LYS A 95 17.13 -0.99 -0.36
CA LYS A 95 15.87 -1.72 -0.22
C LYS A 95 14.75 -0.79 0.20
N SER A 96 13.54 -1.08 -0.29
CA SER A 96 12.32 -0.47 0.21
C SER A 96 11.67 -1.35 1.27
N LEU A 97 10.88 -0.76 2.15
CA LEU A 97 10.02 -1.47 3.10
C LEU A 97 9.11 -2.42 2.30
N PRO A 98 9.23 -3.75 2.45
CA PRO A 98 8.45 -4.67 1.66
C PRO A 98 6.97 -4.56 2.03
N ALA A 99 6.10 -4.40 1.04
CA ALA A 99 4.67 -4.52 1.25
C ALA A 99 4.30 -6.00 1.50
N PRO A 100 3.36 -6.29 2.40
CA PRO A 100 2.73 -7.61 2.47
C PRO A 100 2.19 -8.04 1.11
N THR A 101 2.23 -9.33 0.80
CA THR A 101 1.65 -9.89 -0.43
C THR A 101 0.19 -10.34 -0.26
N LYS A 102 -0.32 -10.29 0.98
CA LYS A 102 -1.69 -10.66 1.36
C LYS A 102 -2.36 -9.55 2.17
N ALA A 103 -3.64 -9.31 1.89
CA ALA A 103 -4.47 -8.32 2.56
C ALA A 103 -5.46 -8.94 3.58
N ASN A 104 -5.52 -10.28 3.63
CA ASN A 104 -6.42 -11.07 4.49
C ASN A 104 -5.64 -11.90 5.54
N MET A 105 -4.57 -11.34 6.11
CA MET A 105 -3.75 -12.04 7.10
C MET A 105 -4.56 -12.37 8.36
N LYS A 106 -4.39 -13.61 8.84
CA LYS A 106 -4.99 -14.09 10.07
C LYS A 106 -4.42 -13.32 11.26
N TRP A 107 -5.29 -12.93 12.19
CA TRP A 107 -4.86 -12.41 13.49
C TRP A 107 -4.60 -13.54 14.48
N TYR A 108 -3.50 -13.43 15.23
CA TYR A 108 -3.09 -14.40 16.26
C TYR A 108 -3.21 -13.79 17.65
N LYS A 109 -3.76 -14.59 18.59
CA LYS A 109 -3.75 -14.26 20.02
C LYS A 109 -2.32 -14.27 20.56
N PRO A 110 -1.99 -13.49 21.62
CA PRO A 110 -0.63 -13.41 22.16
C PRO A 110 0.09 -14.76 22.37
N GLU A 111 -0.65 -15.77 22.86
CA GLU A 111 -0.18 -17.12 23.12
C GLU A 111 0.16 -17.93 21.85
N ASP A 112 -0.50 -17.63 20.72
CA ASP A 112 -0.30 -18.31 19.44
C ASP A 112 0.76 -17.61 18.55
N ARG A 113 1.24 -16.44 18.97
CA ARG A 113 2.25 -15.68 18.23
C ARG A 113 3.63 -16.31 18.42
N VAL A 114 4.46 -16.20 17.39
CA VAL A 114 5.91 -16.39 17.57
C VAL A 114 6.40 -15.47 18.69
N LYS A 115 7.00 -16.04 19.73
CA LYS A 115 7.53 -15.26 20.86
C LYS A 115 8.58 -14.28 20.34
N ARG A 116 8.45 -13.00 20.70
CA ARG A 116 9.42 -11.98 20.31
C ARG A 116 10.79 -12.32 20.93
N ASP A 117 11.80 -12.39 20.08
CA ASP A 117 13.17 -12.57 20.54
C ASP A 117 13.63 -11.30 21.29
N LYS A 118 14.11 -11.49 22.52
CA LYS A 118 14.52 -10.39 23.41
C LYS A 118 15.78 -9.66 22.91
N ASP A 119 16.64 -10.35 22.16
CA ASP A 119 17.87 -9.78 21.58
C ASP A 119 17.72 -9.42 20.09
N ILE A 120 16.48 -9.41 19.56
CA ILE A 120 16.24 -9.28 18.11
C ILE A 120 16.87 -8.02 17.51
N ARG A 121 16.91 -6.94 18.29
CA ARG A 121 17.51 -5.67 17.90
C ARG A 121 19.00 -5.83 17.59
N ASN A 122 19.78 -6.37 18.53
CA ASN A 122 21.22 -6.50 18.35
C ASN A 122 21.54 -7.53 17.26
N LYS A 123 20.77 -8.61 17.17
CA LYS A 123 20.89 -9.59 16.08
C LYS A 123 20.67 -8.96 14.72
N TYR A 124 19.63 -8.14 14.58
CA TYR A 124 19.36 -7.43 13.33
C TYR A 124 20.47 -6.44 12.98
N ILE A 125 20.97 -5.65 13.94
CA ILE A 125 22.06 -4.69 13.70
C ILE A 125 23.30 -5.43 13.19
N ARG A 126 23.73 -6.51 13.87
CA ARG A 126 24.87 -7.33 13.43
C ARG A 126 24.66 -7.92 12.03
N TRP A 127 23.48 -8.48 11.77
CA TRP A 127 23.15 -9.03 10.46
C TRP A 127 23.15 -7.96 9.36
N TYR A 128 22.57 -6.79 9.64
CA TYR A 128 22.48 -5.70 8.67
C TYR A 128 23.86 -5.20 8.30
N ILE A 129 24.72 -4.95 9.29
CA ILE A 129 26.10 -4.52 9.08
C ILE A 129 26.87 -5.57 8.28
N GLY A 130 26.74 -6.85 8.64
CA GLY A 130 27.41 -7.93 7.91
C GLY A 130 26.93 -8.09 6.46
N LYS A 131 25.65 -7.79 6.18
CA LYS A 131 25.05 -7.97 4.86
C LYS A 131 25.22 -6.77 3.93
N TYR A 132 25.12 -5.55 4.47
CA TYR A 132 25.06 -4.31 3.68
C TYR A 132 26.23 -3.36 3.95
N GLY A 133 27.14 -3.70 4.87
CA GLY A 133 28.16 -2.78 5.37
C GLY A 133 27.66 -1.95 6.55
N ASP A 134 28.59 -1.32 7.27
CA ASP A 134 28.28 -0.46 8.41
C ASP A 134 27.81 0.93 7.92
N PRO A 135 26.54 1.31 8.16
CA PRO A 135 26.01 2.57 7.69
C PRO A 135 26.49 3.79 8.49
N LYS A 136 27.22 3.59 9.59
CA LYS A 136 27.65 4.66 10.52
C LYS A 136 26.49 5.48 11.10
N TRP A 137 25.31 4.89 11.21
CA TRP A 137 24.15 5.50 11.85
C TRP A 137 24.23 5.45 13.37
N ASP A 138 23.60 6.42 14.02
CA ASP A 138 23.18 6.23 15.41
C ASP A 138 21.96 5.31 15.45
N TRP A 139 22.21 4.04 15.73
CA TRP A 139 21.16 3.04 15.86
C TRP A 139 20.15 3.37 16.96
N SER A 140 20.51 4.14 17.99
CA SER A 140 19.62 4.46 19.12
C SER A 140 18.36 5.21 18.71
N GLY A 141 18.45 6.02 17.64
CA GLY A 141 17.33 6.75 17.04
C GLY A 141 16.44 5.90 16.11
N LEU A 142 16.80 4.65 15.85
CA LEU A 142 16.08 3.73 14.97
C LEU A 142 15.32 2.67 15.76
N ASP A 143 14.10 2.37 15.29
CA ASP A 143 13.33 1.21 15.73
C ASP A 143 13.50 0.06 14.71
N ILE A 144 13.57 -1.17 15.21
CA ILE A 144 13.55 -2.37 14.36
C ILE A 144 12.12 -2.87 14.28
N HIS A 145 11.51 -2.63 13.12
CA HIS A 145 10.12 -2.95 12.83
C HIS A 145 10.00 -4.35 12.23
N HIS A 146 9.01 -5.10 12.67
CA HIS A 146 8.59 -6.34 12.00
C HIS A 146 7.74 -5.99 10.77
N VAL A 147 8.26 -6.20 9.56
CA VAL A 147 7.59 -5.90 8.29
C VAL A 147 6.17 -6.44 8.27
N ILE A 148 6.01 -7.74 8.57
CA ILE A 148 4.75 -8.33 9.00
C ILE A 148 4.80 -8.46 10.52
N PRO A 149 3.91 -7.79 11.28
CA PRO A 149 3.84 -7.93 12.73
C PRO A 149 3.56 -9.35 13.18
N LEU A 150 4.04 -9.71 14.37
CA LEU A 150 3.82 -11.04 14.97
C LEU A 150 2.32 -11.36 15.14
N GLU A 151 1.48 -10.34 15.39
CA GLU A 151 0.03 -10.52 15.49
C GLU A 151 -0.65 -10.92 14.16
N TYR A 152 0.04 -10.77 13.04
CA TYR A 152 -0.43 -11.14 11.69
C TYR A 152 0.37 -12.31 11.09
N GLY A 153 1.07 -13.08 11.93
CA GLY A 153 1.82 -14.26 11.51
C GLY A 153 3.25 -13.99 11.05
N GLY A 154 3.77 -12.79 11.30
CA GLY A 154 5.20 -12.51 11.12
C GLY A 154 6.09 -13.29 12.08
N ASP A 155 7.39 -13.31 11.79
CA ASP A 155 8.40 -14.02 12.58
C ASP A 155 9.62 -13.13 12.91
N ASN A 156 10.58 -13.67 13.65
CA ASN A 156 11.82 -12.98 14.02
C ASN A 156 12.95 -13.15 12.97
N LYS A 157 12.66 -13.57 11.73
CA LYS A 157 13.70 -13.70 10.72
C LYS A 157 14.15 -12.31 10.27
N MET A 158 15.43 -12.17 9.95
CA MET A 158 16.01 -10.88 9.54
C MET A 158 15.34 -10.28 8.30
N GLY A 159 14.83 -11.12 7.39
CA GLY A 159 14.07 -10.68 6.22
C GLY A 159 12.68 -10.12 6.54
N ASN A 160 12.14 -10.39 7.74
CA ASN A 160 10.89 -9.80 8.24
C ASN A 160 11.17 -8.58 9.13
N LEU A 161 12.39 -8.05 9.15
CA LEU A 161 12.76 -6.90 9.95
C LEU A 161 13.23 -5.75 9.06
N TYR A 162 12.95 -4.53 9.50
CA TYR A 162 13.35 -3.32 8.80
C TYR A 162 13.67 -2.20 9.80
N ALA A 163 14.78 -1.51 9.60
CA ALA A 163 15.16 -0.36 10.42
C ALA A 163 14.42 0.88 9.94
N LEU A 164 13.74 1.55 10.86
CA LEU A 164 12.99 2.78 10.61
C LEU A 164 13.41 3.85 11.62
N THR A 165 13.36 5.12 11.22
CA THR A 165 13.40 6.19 12.21
C THR A 165 12.19 6.06 13.13
N ARG A 166 12.35 6.46 14.39
CA ARG A 166 11.25 6.39 15.37
C ARG A 166 9.98 7.10 14.88
N THR A 167 10.13 8.24 14.19
CA THR A 167 9.01 8.98 13.59
C THR A 167 8.25 8.14 12.56
N LEU A 168 8.92 7.60 11.54
CA LEU A 168 8.28 6.77 10.51
C LEU A 168 7.63 5.52 11.12
N HIS A 169 8.31 4.89 12.07
CA HIS A 169 7.79 3.69 12.73
C HIS A 169 6.50 3.98 13.50
N GLN A 170 6.45 5.06 14.29
CA GLN A 170 5.36 5.34 15.22
C GLN A 170 4.21 6.14 14.60
N GLN A 171 4.49 6.98 13.61
CA GLN A 171 3.51 7.90 13.01
C GLN A 171 2.95 7.42 11.68
N GLU A 172 3.66 6.55 10.95
CA GLU A 172 3.20 6.06 9.64
C GLU A 172 2.94 4.55 9.66
N VAL A 173 3.97 3.75 9.96
CA VAL A 173 3.89 2.29 9.79
C VAL A 173 3.01 1.64 10.85
N SER A 174 3.21 1.97 12.14
CA SER A 174 2.38 1.41 13.21
C SER A 174 0.89 1.82 13.11
N PRO A 175 0.55 3.09 12.79
CA PRO A 175 -0.83 3.48 12.55
C PRO A 175 -1.44 2.80 11.33
N TRP A 176 -0.67 2.54 10.28
CA TRP A 176 -1.15 1.77 9.13
C TRP A 176 -1.62 0.37 9.55
N TRP A 177 -0.78 -0.35 10.32
CA TRP A 177 -1.10 -1.68 10.85
C TRP A 177 -2.27 -1.68 11.83
N ARG A 178 -2.44 -0.60 12.61
CA ARG A 178 -3.62 -0.43 13.48
C ARG A 178 -4.93 -0.38 12.69
N GLY A 179 -4.88 0.10 11.45
CA GLY A 179 -6.00 0.09 10.51
C GLY A 179 -6.13 -1.19 9.67
N TYR A 180 -5.30 -2.21 9.88
CA TYR A 180 -5.27 -3.40 9.02
C TYR A 180 -6.55 -4.24 9.10
N ARG A 181 -7.09 -4.43 10.31
CA ARG A 181 -8.33 -5.18 10.56
C ARG A 181 -9.45 -4.26 10.97
#